data_AF-A0A0J9C4I9-F1
#
_entry.id   AF-A0A0J9C4I9-F1
#
_cell.length_a   1.000
_cell.length_b   1.000
_cell.length_c   1.000
_cell.angle_alpha   90.00
_cell.angle_beta   90.00
_cell.angle_gamma   90.00
#
_symmetry.space_group_name_H-M   'P 1'
#
loop_
_entity.id
_entity.type
_entity.pdbx_description
1 polymer ?
#
loop_
_entity_poly.entity_id
_entity_poly.type
_entity_poly.pdbx_seq_one_letter_code
_entity_poly.pdbx_strand_id
1 'polypeptide(L)'
;MKTVIILGAGQFGRGISRLLNTEYMELVGFGDNDPSLYHLNKTEKQERGFPADVPILSVDQAVRLEPDYIITGVTDPARSGQLKSQAVHSGFHGEFILLRDLYEQFDIRSATLKQLAKRLHCQKIPGHIAELGVYKGDTAWKLNALFPDRRLYLFDTFEGFDPRDIEKEEALGCSRARKGEFSDTSETAVLNRLPFPQNAVIRKGYFPGTAQGLEDENYALVSLDADLYAPLLSGLEYFYPRLSPGGMILLHDYNNERFQGARQAVEDYEKCRHPLVLVPLCDLHGSAVIVRP
;
A
#
# COMPACT_ATOMS: atom_id res chain seq x y z
N MET A 1 -22.57 20.94 -7.77
CA MET A 1 -21.43 20.12 -7.30
C MET A 1 -20.68 20.96 -6.29
N LYS A 2 -20.22 20.36 -5.20
CA LYS A 2 -19.43 21.07 -4.19
C LYS A 2 -17.96 21.08 -4.60
N THR A 3 -17.31 22.22 -4.59
CA THR A 3 -15.89 22.31 -4.98
C THR A 3 -14.98 21.90 -3.82
N VAL A 4 -13.92 21.17 -4.11
CA VAL A 4 -12.96 20.70 -3.11
C VAL A 4 -11.54 20.93 -3.59
N ILE A 5 -10.66 21.33 -2.66
CA ILE A 5 -9.22 21.22 -2.85
C ILE A 5 -8.63 20.20 -1.89
N ILE A 6 -7.50 19.60 -2.28
CA ILE A 6 -6.72 18.72 -1.42
C ILE A 6 -5.42 19.43 -1.03
N LEU A 7 -5.18 19.62 0.26
CA LEU A 7 -3.93 20.18 0.78
C LEU A 7 -2.93 19.06 1.11
N GLY A 8 -1.81 19.02 0.40
CA GLY A 8 -0.84 17.93 0.40
C GLY A 8 -1.01 17.09 -0.86
N ALA A 9 -0.15 17.33 -1.85
CA ALA A 9 -0.10 16.66 -3.15
C ALA A 9 0.83 15.42 -3.14
N GLY A 10 1.13 14.87 -1.96
CA GLY A 10 1.86 13.62 -1.78
C GLY A 10 1.05 12.38 -2.19
N GLN A 11 1.59 11.19 -1.89
CA GLN A 11 0.94 9.90 -2.20
C GLN A 11 -0.52 9.85 -1.73
N PHE A 12 -0.76 10.22 -0.47
CA PHE A 12 -2.10 10.18 0.10
C PHE A 12 -3.06 11.21 -0.51
N GLY A 13 -2.59 12.42 -0.84
CA GLY A 13 -3.41 13.38 -1.57
C GLY A 13 -3.87 12.85 -2.94
N ARG A 14 -2.96 12.19 -3.67
CA ARG A 14 -3.29 11.50 -4.92
C ARG A 14 -4.18 10.27 -4.71
N GLY A 15 -4.02 9.56 -3.59
CA GLY A 15 -4.90 8.46 -3.21
C GLY A 15 -6.34 8.94 -3.03
N ILE A 16 -6.53 9.99 -2.22
CA ILE A 16 -7.85 10.58 -1.97
C ILE A 16 -8.50 11.07 -3.25
N SER A 17 -7.78 11.72 -4.17
CA SER A 17 -8.39 12.26 -5.39
C SER A 17 -9.09 11.19 -6.23
N ARG A 18 -8.63 9.92 -6.15
CA ARG A 18 -9.26 8.76 -6.80
C ARG A 18 -10.48 8.22 -6.04
N LEU A 19 -10.61 8.54 -4.75
CA LEU A 19 -11.71 8.14 -3.88
C LEU A 19 -12.83 9.19 -3.79
N LEU A 20 -12.64 10.38 -4.34
CA LEU A 20 -13.66 11.42 -4.35
C LEU A 20 -14.92 10.95 -5.08
N ASN A 21 -16.07 11.20 -4.46
CA ASN A 21 -17.34 10.95 -5.11
C ASN A 21 -17.67 12.10 -6.08
N THR A 22 -17.43 11.85 -7.37
CA THR A 22 -17.57 12.84 -8.45
C THR A 22 -19.01 13.24 -8.74
N GLU A 23 -20.01 12.54 -8.19
CA GLU A 23 -21.42 12.96 -8.30
C GLU A 23 -21.73 14.14 -7.37
N TYR A 24 -20.96 14.31 -6.29
CA TYR A 24 -21.19 15.34 -5.28
C TYR A 24 -20.05 16.36 -5.20
N MET A 25 -18.82 15.95 -5.48
CA MET A 25 -17.61 16.76 -5.30
C MET A 25 -16.83 16.97 -6.60
N GLU A 26 -16.37 18.19 -6.81
CA GLU A 26 -15.48 18.59 -7.91
C GLU A 26 -14.11 18.95 -7.36
N LEU A 27 -13.08 18.19 -7.74
CA LEU A 27 -11.71 18.53 -7.38
C LEU A 27 -11.23 19.70 -8.25
N VAL A 28 -11.09 20.89 -7.67
CA VAL A 28 -10.70 22.12 -8.39
C VAL A 28 -9.21 22.44 -8.26
N GLY A 29 -8.49 21.79 -7.35
CA GLY A 29 -7.05 22.00 -7.20
C GLY A 29 -6.39 21.18 -6.09
N PHE A 30 -5.07 21.07 -6.15
CA PHE A 30 -4.23 20.70 -5.02
C PHE A 30 -3.50 21.94 -4.49
N GLY A 31 -3.30 22.00 -3.19
CA GLY A 31 -2.39 22.95 -2.54
C GLY A 31 -1.22 22.20 -1.90
N ASP A 32 0.02 22.52 -2.28
CA ASP A 32 1.21 21.96 -1.65
C ASP A 32 2.23 23.09 -1.36
N ASN A 33 3.24 22.81 -0.55
CA ASN A 33 4.34 23.75 -0.30
C ASN A 33 5.60 23.39 -1.10
N ASP A 34 5.61 22.28 -1.84
CA ASP A 34 6.67 21.91 -2.78
C ASP A 34 6.50 22.63 -4.13
N PRO A 35 7.33 23.64 -4.45
CA PRO A 35 7.22 24.39 -5.69
C PRO A 35 7.56 23.58 -6.94
N SER A 36 8.23 22.42 -6.79
CA SER A 36 8.54 21.56 -7.93
C SER A 36 7.30 20.96 -8.60
N LEU A 37 6.15 21.00 -7.92
CA LEU A 37 4.89 20.43 -8.42
C LEU A 37 4.05 21.41 -9.24
N TYR A 38 4.28 22.73 -9.15
CA TYR A 38 3.36 23.74 -9.68
C TYR A 38 3.36 23.86 -11.21
N HIS A 39 4.45 23.42 -11.85
CA HIS A 39 4.67 23.60 -13.28
C HIS A 39 4.56 22.29 -14.08
N LEU A 40 4.06 21.22 -13.46
CA LEU A 40 3.87 19.95 -14.15
C LEU A 40 2.86 20.10 -15.29
N ASN A 41 3.24 19.64 -16.47
CA ASN A 41 2.35 19.55 -17.62
C ASN A 41 1.35 18.38 -17.45
N LYS A 42 0.37 18.28 -18.37
CA LYS A 42 -0.69 17.26 -18.28
C LYS A 42 -0.14 15.82 -18.28
N THR A 43 0.87 15.54 -19.09
CA THR A 43 1.51 14.23 -19.19
C THR A 43 2.23 13.89 -17.89
N GLU A 44 3.06 14.82 -17.39
CA GLU A 44 3.79 14.62 -16.13
C GLU A 44 2.85 14.43 -14.93
N LYS A 45 1.70 15.12 -14.93
CA LYS A 45 0.65 14.93 -13.92
C LYS A 45 0.10 13.51 -13.97
N GLN A 46 -0.29 13.03 -15.15
CA GLN A 46 -0.85 11.69 -15.32
C GLN A 46 0.17 10.60 -14.94
N GLU A 47 1.42 10.75 -15.36
CA GLU A 47 2.52 9.83 -15.02
C GLU A 47 2.73 9.74 -13.49
N ARG A 48 2.58 10.86 -12.78
CA ARG A 48 2.68 10.92 -11.32
C ARG A 48 1.36 10.62 -10.60
N GLY A 49 0.31 10.23 -11.34
CA GLY A 49 -0.98 9.84 -10.77
C GLY A 49 -1.92 10.98 -10.36
N PHE A 50 -1.72 12.19 -10.87
CA PHE A 50 -2.65 13.31 -10.73
C PHE A 50 -3.69 13.35 -11.86
N PRO A 51 -4.89 13.91 -11.63
CA PRO A 51 -5.80 14.27 -12.72
C PRO A 51 -5.15 15.33 -13.64
N ALA A 52 -5.23 15.12 -14.95
CA ALA A 52 -4.51 15.92 -15.95
C ALA A 52 -4.85 17.42 -15.89
N ASP A 53 -6.13 17.74 -15.69
CA ASP A 53 -6.66 19.09 -15.77
C ASP A 53 -6.74 19.82 -14.41
N VAL A 54 -6.42 19.14 -13.32
CA VAL A 54 -6.45 19.73 -11.98
C VAL A 54 -5.13 20.45 -11.70
N PRO A 55 -5.13 21.74 -11.33
CA PRO A 55 -3.91 22.48 -11.01
C PRO A 55 -3.31 22.03 -9.67
N ILE A 56 -1.98 22.14 -9.55
CA ILE A 56 -1.27 22.00 -8.28
C ILE A 56 -0.66 23.38 -8.01
N LEU A 57 -1.01 23.97 -6.87
CA LEU A 57 -0.71 25.36 -6.54
C LEU A 57 -0.06 25.43 -5.15
N SER A 58 0.43 26.62 -4.79
CA SER A 58 0.70 26.87 -3.37
C SER A 58 -0.61 26.77 -2.57
N VAL A 59 -0.52 26.45 -1.28
CA VAL A 59 -1.70 26.39 -0.39
C VAL A 59 -2.53 27.68 -0.48
N ASP A 60 -1.87 28.85 -0.47
CA ASP A 60 -2.53 30.15 -0.51
C ASP A 60 -3.23 30.41 -1.85
N GLN A 61 -2.63 29.97 -2.97
CA GLN A 61 -3.24 30.06 -4.30
C GLN A 61 -4.41 29.08 -4.45
N ALA A 62 -4.30 27.87 -3.90
CA ALA A 62 -5.37 26.89 -3.91
C ALA A 62 -6.59 27.37 -3.12
N VAL A 63 -6.39 28.02 -1.98
CA VAL A 63 -7.50 28.62 -1.18
C VAL A 63 -8.22 29.73 -1.93
N ARG A 64 -7.51 30.50 -2.78
CA ARG A 64 -8.11 31.54 -3.64
C ARG A 64 -9.00 30.99 -4.76
N LEU A 65 -9.06 29.67 -4.94
CA LEU A 65 -10.08 29.03 -5.78
C LEU A 65 -11.46 28.99 -5.11
N GLU A 66 -11.55 29.47 -3.86
CA GLU A 66 -12.79 29.56 -3.07
C GLU A 66 -13.56 28.23 -3.01
N PRO A 67 -12.92 27.12 -2.55
CA PRO A 67 -13.57 25.83 -2.50
C PRO A 67 -14.66 25.78 -1.41
N ASP A 68 -15.67 24.93 -1.57
CA ASP A 68 -16.60 24.60 -0.49
C ASP A 68 -15.93 23.79 0.63
N TYR A 69 -15.03 22.88 0.26
CA TYR A 69 -14.35 21.95 1.18
C TYR A 69 -12.83 21.96 1.00
N ILE A 70 -12.11 21.71 2.10
CA ILE A 70 -10.68 21.35 2.07
C ILE A 70 -10.49 19.95 2.65
N ILE A 71 -9.83 19.07 1.90
CA ILE A 71 -9.35 17.78 2.44
C ILE A 71 -7.85 17.88 2.75
N THR A 72 -7.41 17.45 3.93
CA THR A 72 -5.97 17.32 4.20
C THR A 72 -5.43 16.00 3.65
N GLY A 73 -4.56 16.05 2.65
CA GLY A 73 -3.91 14.90 2.00
C GLY A 73 -2.74 14.29 2.79
N VAL A 74 -2.74 14.42 4.13
CA VAL A 74 -1.71 13.91 5.04
C VAL A 74 -2.35 13.33 6.29
N THR A 75 -1.74 12.28 6.86
CA THR A 75 -2.21 11.66 8.10
C THR A 75 -1.46 12.13 9.34
N ASP A 76 -0.26 12.70 9.18
CA ASP A 76 0.53 13.24 10.29
C ASP A 76 -0.18 14.45 10.95
N PRO A 77 -0.46 14.42 12.27
CA PRO A 77 -1.21 15.47 12.94
C PRO A 77 -0.55 16.86 12.86
N ALA A 78 0.79 16.93 12.94
CA ALA A 78 1.50 18.20 12.91
C ALA A 78 1.42 18.85 11.53
N ARG A 79 1.69 18.09 10.47
CA ARG A 79 1.55 18.56 9.07
C ARG A 79 0.11 18.90 8.73
N SER A 80 -0.86 18.08 9.13
CA SER A 80 -2.28 18.38 8.93
C SER A 80 -2.67 19.69 9.63
N GLY A 81 -2.18 19.92 10.84
CA GLY A 81 -2.40 21.14 11.60
C GLY A 81 -1.76 22.38 10.97
N GLN A 82 -0.55 22.24 10.40
CA GLN A 82 0.13 23.31 9.66
C GLN A 82 -0.65 23.71 8.41
N LEU A 83 -1.06 22.74 7.57
CA LEU A 83 -1.83 23.00 6.35
C LEU A 83 -3.18 23.67 6.66
N LYS A 84 -3.89 23.18 7.69
CA LYS A 84 -5.13 23.79 8.17
C LYS A 84 -4.92 25.23 8.61
N SER A 85 -3.88 25.48 9.41
CA SER A 85 -3.57 26.83 9.90
C SER A 85 -3.25 27.77 8.74
N GLN A 86 -2.42 27.33 7.79
CA GLN A 86 -2.08 28.10 6.60
C GLN A 86 -3.33 28.45 5.78
N ALA A 87 -4.22 27.50 5.55
CA ALA A 87 -5.46 27.74 4.82
C ALA A 87 -6.39 28.75 5.50
N VAL A 88 -6.52 28.68 6.83
CA VAL A 88 -7.30 29.65 7.62
C VAL A 88 -6.69 31.05 7.55
N HIS A 89 -5.35 31.18 7.64
CA HIS A 89 -4.68 32.47 7.47
C HIS A 89 -4.85 33.05 6.07
N SER A 90 -4.98 32.17 5.06
CA SER A 90 -5.24 32.54 3.67
C SER A 90 -6.73 32.80 3.36
N GLY A 91 -7.59 32.80 4.39
CA GLY A 91 -8.99 33.25 4.30
C GLY A 91 -10.02 32.13 4.17
N PHE A 92 -9.63 30.86 4.30
CA PHE A 92 -10.60 29.77 4.27
C PHE A 92 -11.34 29.63 5.61
N HIS A 93 -12.67 29.69 5.55
CA HIS A 93 -13.56 29.53 6.70
C HIS A 93 -14.59 28.40 6.53
N GLY A 94 -14.44 27.58 5.48
CA GLY A 94 -15.31 26.45 5.19
C GLY A 94 -14.97 25.19 6.01
N GLU A 95 -15.49 24.05 5.56
CA GLU A 95 -15.35 22.78 6.25
C GLU A 95 -14.06 22.05 5.85
N PHE A 96 -13.39 21.47 6.86
CA PHE A 96 -12.23 20.61 6.68
C PHE A 96 -12.62 19.14 6.85
N ILE A 97 -12.22 18.32 5.89
CA ILE A 97 -12.25 16.86 5.99
C ILE A 97 -10.83 16.39 6.23
N LEU A 98 -10.57 15.76 7.37
CA LEU A 98 -9.21 15.32 7.72
C LEU A 98 -9.01 13.89 7.23
N LEU A 99 -8.02 13.65 6.36
CA LEU A 99 -7.72 12.28 5.91
C LEU A 99 -7.36 11.37 7.07
N ARG A 100 -6.67 11.89 8.08
CA ARG A 100 -6.33 11.13 9.29
C ARG A 100 -7.56 10.45 9.89
N ASP A 101 -8.66 11.18 10.03
CA ASP A 101 -9.89 10.65 10.64
C ASP A 101 -10.49 9.56 9.76
N LEU A 102 -10.50 9.76 8.44
CA LEU A 102 -10.94 8.74 7.48
C LEU A 102 -10.06 7.50 7.52
N TYR A 103 -8.74 7.68 7.59
CA TYR A 103 -7.76 6.60 7.60
C TYR A 103 -7.82 5.77 8.89
N GLU A 104 -8.02 6.41 10.04
CA GLU A 104 -8.16 5.73 11.33
C GLU A 104 -9.49 4.97 11.45
N GLN A 105 -10.54 5.42 10.75
CA GLN A 105 -11.88 4.82 10.81
C GLN A 105 -12.13 3.77 9.70
N PHE A 106 -11.58 3.97 8.51
CA PHE A 106 -11.87 3.17 7.32
C PHE A 106 -10.59 2.60 6.68
N ASP A 107 -10.30 1.34 6.99
CA ASP A 107 -9.19 0.59 6.39
C ASP A 107 -9.67 -0.26 5.21
N ILE A 108 -9.50 0.27 3.99
CA ILE A 108 -9.86 -0.38 2.72
C ILE A 108 -9.08 -1.69 2.52
N ARG A 109 -7.80 -1.74 2.91
CA ARG A 109 -6.96 -2.93 2.74
C ARG A 109 -7.42 -4.06 3.64
N SER A 110 -7.71 -3.77 4.91
CA SER A 110 -8.32 -4.73 5.83
C SER A 110 -9.72 -5.18 5.40
N ALA A 111 -10.55 -4.26 4.90
CA ALA A 111 -11.85 -4.61 4.36
C ALA A 111 -11.73 -5.55 3.16
N THR A 112 -10.78 -5.29 2.26
CA THR A 112 -10.47 -6.16 1.12
C THR A 112 -10.05 -7.54 1.61
N LEU A 113 -9.10 -7.62 2.54
CA LEU A 113 -8.63 -8.89 3.10
C LEU A 113 -9.77 -9.76 3.66
N LYS A 114 -10.73 -9.16 4.36
CA LYS A 114 -11.93 -9.86 4.86
C LYS A 114 -12.79 -10.42 3.71
N GLN A 115 -12.94 -9.68 2.61
CA GLN A 115 -13.68 -10.16 1.44
C GLN A 115 -12.95 -11.29 0.70
N LEU A 116 -11.61 -11.19 0.58
CA LEU A 116 -10.79 -12.28 0.02
C LEU A 116 -10.94 -13.55 0.86
N ALA A 117 -10.85 -13.43 2.19
CA ALA A 117 -11.04 -14.56 3.10
C ALA A 117 -12.43 -15.18 2.98
N LYS A 118 -13.49 -14.36 2.96
CA LYS A 118 -14.86 -14.83 2.75
C LYS A 118 -14.98 -15.64 1.46
N ARG A 119 -14.42 -15.14 0.35
CA ARG A 119 -14.45 -15.84 -0.94
C ARG A 119 -13.74 -17.20 -0.87
N LEU A 120 -12.52 -17.23 -0.31
CA LEU A 120 -11.72 -18.45 -0.18
C LEU A 120 -12.43 -19.52 0.65
N HIS A 121 -13.08 -19.11 1.75
CA HIS A 121 -13.90 -20.00 2.58
C HIS A 121 -15.11 -20.53 1.84
N CYS A 122 -15.89 -19.66 1.17
CA CYS A 122 -17.07 -20.07 0.41
C CYS A 122 -16.74 -21.06 -0.71
N GLN A 123 -15.61 -20.88 -1.38
CA GLN A 123 -15.17 -21.74 -2.48
C GLN A 123 -14.33 -22.93 -2.02
N LYS A 124 -14.04 -23.03 -0.71
CA LYS A 124 -13.20 -24.07 -0.12
C LYS A 124 -11.84 -24.19 -0.82
N ILE A 125 -11.24 -23.06 -1.20
CA ILE A 125 -9.93 -23.04 -1.85
C ILE A 125 -8.89 -23.63 -0.89
N PRO A 126 -8.17 -24.70 -1.26
CA PRO A 126 -7.20 -25.35 -0.39
C PRO A 126 -5.90 -24.54 -0.29
N GLY A 127 -5.04 -24.93 0.64
CA GLY A 127 -3.71 -24.34 0.81
C GLY A 127 -3.58 -23.43 2.03
N HIS A 128 -2.32 -23.16 2.35
CA HIS A 128 -1.86 -22.37 3.48
C HIS A 128 -2.02 -20.87 3.26
N ILE A 129 -1.81 -20.12 4.33
CA ILE A 129 -1.75 -18.65 4.29
C ILE A 129 -0.29 -18.25 4.45
N ALA A 130 0.15 -17.21 3.75
CA ALA A 130 1.49 -16.66 3.93
C ALA A 130 1.50 -15.13 3.94
N GLU A 131 2.53 -14.58 4.57
CA GLU A 131 2.87 -13.16 4.52
C GLU A 131 4.39 -13.03 4.33
N LEU A 132 4.80 -12.24 3.35
CA LEU A 132 6.19 -11.84 3.13
C LEU A 132 6.31 -10.36 3.44
N GLY A 133 7.11 -10.03 4.46
CA GLY A 133 7.12 -8.72 5.10
C GLY A 133 6.02 -8.63 6.16
N VAL A 134 6.40 -8.86 7.42
CA VAL A 134 5.52 -9.06 8.58
C VAL A 134 5.59 -7.87 9.53
N TYR A 135 6.78 -7.30 9.73
CA TYR A 135 7.06 -6.21 10.65
C TYR A 135 6.47 -6.45 12.06
N LYS A 136 5.51 -5.63 12.49
CA LYS A 136 4.85 -5.74 13.81
C LYS A 136 3.66 -6.71 13.83
N GLY A 137 3.36 -7.36 12.71
CA GLY A 137 2.39 -8.44 12.61
C GLY A 137 0.93 -7.99 12.59
N ASP A 138 0.63 -6.75 12.17
CA ASP A 138 -0.76 -6.28 12.10
C ASP A 138 -1.56 -7.01 11.00
N THR A 139 -0.94 -7.28 9.86
CA THR A 139 -1.54 -8.11 8.80
C THR A 139 -1.48 -9.60 9.17
N ALA A 140 -0.36 -10.09 9.73
CA ALA A 140 -0.26 -11.43 10.33
C ALA A 140 -1.43 -11.73 11.29
N TRP A 141 -1.75 -10.80 12.18
CA TRP A 141 -2.85 -10.92 13.13
C TRP A 141 -4.18 -11.13 12.41
N LYS A 142 -4.47 -10.30 11.40
CA LYS A 142 -5.71 -10.38 10.62
C LYS A 142 -5.80 -11.71 9.86
N LEU A 143 -4.71 -12.14 9.23
CA LEU A 143 -4.63 -13.42 8.52
C LEU A 143 -4.88 -14.58 9.47
N ASN A 144 -4.23 -14.59 10.62
CA ASN A 144 -4.38 -15.65 11.62
C ASN A 144 -5.80 -15.69 12.21
N ALA A 145 -6.43 -14.53 12.43
CA ALA A 145 -7.82 -14.44 12.87
C ALA A 145 -8.82 -14.92 11.80
N LEU A 146 -8.56 -14.61 10.52
CA LEU A 146 -9.44 -14.97 9.39
C LEU A 146 -9.31 -16.44 8.98
N PHE A 147 -8.18 -17.07 9.29
CA PHE A 147 -7.88 -18.47 8.95
C PHE A 147 -7.35 -19.23 10.16
N PRO A 148 -8.15 -19.36 11.23
CA PRO A 148 -7.69 -19.91 12.51
C PRO A 148 -7.19 -21.35 12.39
N ASP A 149 -7.71 -22.13 11.44
CA ASP A 149 -7.40 -23.56 11.27
C ASP A 149 -6.34 -23.84 10.19
N ARG A 150 -5.80 -22.81 9.54
CA ARG A 150 -4.79 -22.97 8.47
C ARG A 150 -3.42 -22.57 8.98
N ARG A 151 -2.39 -23.27 8.51
CA ARG A 151 -1.02 -22.85 8.73
C ARG A 151 -0.79 -21.46 8.12
N LEU A 152 -0.23 -20.56 8.92
CA LEU A 152 0.21 -19.23 8.53
C LEU A 152 1.74 -19.18 8.53
N TYR A 153 2.35 -19.01 7.34
CA TYR A 153 3.78 -18.82 7.21
C TYR A 153 4.13 -17.34 7.18
N LEU A 154 5.05 -16.92 8.06
CA LEU A 154 5.44 -15.53 8.25
C LEU A 154 6.91 -15.37 7.89
N PHE A 155 7.19 -14.75 6.73
CA PHE A 155 8.54 -14.55 6.21
C PHE A 155 8.98 -13.10 6.44
N ASP A 156 10.03 -12.92 7.22
CA ASP A 156 10.60 -11.59 7.51
C ASP A 156 12.05 -11.74 7.99
N THR A 157 12.88 -10.71 7.81
CA THR A 157 14.22 -10.68 8.39
C THR A 157 14.19 -10.46 9.90
N PHE A 158 13.17 -9.74 10.40
CA PHE A 158 13.09 -9.13 11.72
C PHE A 158 14.29 -8.23 12.05
N GLU A 159 14.99 -7.78 11.00
CA GLU A 159 16.18 -6.92 11.05
C GLU A 159 16.01 -5.68 10.15
N GLY A 160 14.80 -5.49 9.61
CA GLY A 160 14.47 -4.46 8.63
C GLY A 160 14.95 -4.79 7.22
N PHE A 161 15.02 -3.78 6.35
CA PHE A 161 15.47 -3.97 4.97
C PHE A 161 16.93 -4.48 4.90
N ASP A 162 17.11 -5.54 4.11
CA ASP A 162 18.42 -6.15 3.87
C ASP A 162 19.29 -5.25 2.97
N PRO A 163 20.60 -5.12 3.24
CA PRO A 163 21.50 -4.33 2.41
C PRO A 163 21.44 -4.67 0.91
N ARG A 164 21.26 -5.96 0.57
CA ARG A 164 21.19 -6.41 -0.83
C ARG A 164 19.98 -5.83 -1.57
N ASP A 165 18.86 -5.69 -0.87
CA ASP A 165 17.64 -5.11 -1.44
C ASP A 165 17.81 -3.59 -1.63
N ILE A 166 18.45 -2.92 -0.66
CA ILE A 166 18.75 -1.48 -0.75
C ILE A 166 19.68 -1.18 -1.93
N GLU A 167 20.76 -1.94 -2.10
CA GLU A 167 21.67 -1.79 -3.24
C GLU A 167 20.92 -1.93 -4.57
N LYS A 168 19.95 -2.85 -4.64
CA LYS A 168 19.13 -3.07 -5.82
C LYS A 168 18.15 -1.91 -6.07
N GLU A 169 17.52 -1.41 -5.02
CA GLU A 169 16.62 -0.24 -5.08
C GLU A 169 17.35 1.02 -5.54
N GLU A 170 18.55 1.27 -5.02
CA GLU A 170 19.40 2.39 -5.43
C GLU A 170 19.80 2.28 -6.91
N ALA A 171 20.18 1.08 -7.36
CA ALA A 171 20.56 0.83 -8.75
C ALA A 171 19.39 1.02 -9.73
N LEU A 172 18.16 0.74 -9.30
CA LEU A 172 16.95 0.91 -10.11
C LEU A 172 16.31 2.30 -9.95
N GLY A 173 16.66 3.04 -8.89
CA GLY A 173 16.03 4.32 -8.55
C GLY A 173 14.58 4.19 -8.06
N CYS A 174 14.20 3.03 -7.51
CA CYS A 174 12.81 2.69 -7.19
C CYS A 174 12.30 3.25 -5.85
N SER A 175 13.19 3.59 -4.91
CA SER A 175 12.81 4.17 -3.62
C SER A 175 13.97 4.92 -2.96
N ARG A 176 13.70 5.48 -1.78
CA ARG A 176 14.71 6.09 -0.87
C ARG A 176 14.82 5.30 0.44
N ALA A 177 14.54 4.00 0.40
CA ALA A 177 14.62 3.12 1.55
C ALA A 177 16.03 3.09 2.12
N ARG A 178 16.16 2.90 3.43
CA ARG A 178 17.46 2.75 4.10
C ARG A 178 17.55 1.43 4.85
N LYS A 179 18.77 0.92 4.94
CA LYS A 179 19.09 -0.28 5.72
C LYS A 179 18.54 -0.18 7.15
N GLY A 180 17.88 -1.23 7.61
CA GLY A 180 17.39 -1.34 8.97
C GLY A 180 16.14 -0.51 9.29
N GLU A 181 15.56 0.22 8.31
CA GLU A 181 14.17 0.68 8.44
C GLU A 181 13.26 -0.54 8.70
N PHE A 182 12.29 -0.37 9.60
CA PHE A 182 11.38 -1.43 10.07
C PHE A 182 12.03 -2.55 10.90
N SER A 183 13.21 -2.31 11.49
CA SER A 183 13.87 -3.26 12.41
C SER A 183 13.31 -3.27 13.84
N ASP A 184 12.37 -2.38 14.18
CA ASP A 184 11.82 -2.23 15.53
C ASP A 184 10.70 -3.24 15.85
N THR A 185 11.03 -4.54 15.73
CA THR A 185 10.13 -5.67 15.99
C THR A 185 10.92 -6.94 16.36
N SER A 186 10.23 -8.03 16.70
CA SER A 186 10.84 -9.36 16.87
C SER A 186 9.81 -10.46 16.64
N GLU A 187 10.32 -11.67 16.38
CA GLU A 187 9.53 -12.89 16.19
C GLU A 187 8.60 -13.14 17.38
N THR A 188 9.13 -13.01 18.60
CA THR A 188 8.38 -13.16 19.86
C THR A 188 7.29 -12.11 19.99
N ALA A 189 7.59 -10.85 19.65
CA ALA A 189 6.60 -9.77 19.71
C ALA A 189 5.43 -10.01 18.75
N VAL A 190 5.71 -10.51 17.55
CA VAL A 190 4.67 -10.88 16.57
C VAL A 190 3.86 -12.08 17.07
N LEU A 191 4.51 -13.18 17.44
CA LEU A 191 3.83 -14.40 17.88
C LEU A 191 2.92 -14.16 19.09
N ASN A 192 3.37 -13.35 20.07
CA ASN A 192 2.58 -13.03 21.26
C ASN A 192 1.29 -12.24 20.99
N ARG A 193 1.19 -11.60 19.81
CA ARG A 193 -0.01 -10.85 19.40
C ARG A 193 -1.04 -11.75 18.74
N LEU A 194 -0.62 -12.84 18.10
CA LEU A 194 -1.49 -13.67 17.27
C LEU A 194 -2.58 -14.36 18.11
N PRO A 195 -3.82 -14.45 17.59
CA PRO A 195 -4.91 -15.15 18.29
C PRO A 195 -4.74 -16.68 18.32
N PHE A 196 -4.08 -17.26 17.32
CA PHE A 196 -3.80 -18.70 17.17
C PHE A 196 -2.33 -18.94 16.82
N PRO A 197 -1.39 -18.61 17.74
CA PRO A 197 0.05 -18.65 17.46
C PRO A 197 0.56 -20.07 17.14
N GLN A 198 -0.11 -21.11 17.65
CA GLN A 198 0.22 -22.52 17.35
C GLN A 198 0.09 -22.88 15.85
N ASN A 199 -0.69 -22.10 15.10
CA ASN A 199 -0.88 -22.28 13.67
C ASN A 199 0.03 -21.37 12.84
N ALA A 200 0.83 -20.51 13.47
CA ALA A 200 1.81 -19.67 12.80
C ALA A 200 3.20 -20.30 12.82
N VAL A 201 3.94 -20.13 11.72
CA VAL A 201 5.33 -20.58 11.57
C VAL A 201 6.16 -19.40 11.09
N ILE A 202 7.06 -18.94 11.95
CA ILE A 202 8.01 -17.89 11.62
C ILE A 202 9.14 -18.47 10.76
N ARG A 203 9.44 -17.79 9.67
CA ARG A 203 10.51 -18.11 8.71
C ARG A 203 11.47 -16.93 8.63
N LYS A 204 12.25 -16.77 9.71
CA LYS A 204 13.18 -15.66 9.86
C LYS A 204 14.36 -15.76 8.89
N GLY A 205 14.67 -14.65 8.24
CA GLY A 205 15.83 -14.47 7.39
C GLY A 205 15.47 -13.93 6.01
N TYR A 206 16.47 -13.89 5.13
CA TYR A 206 16.31 -13.34 3.80
C TYR A 206 15.52 -14.27 2.86
N PHE A 207 14.48 -13.74 2.24
CA PHE A 207 13.68 -14.42 1.23
C PHE A 207 14.37 -14.36 -0.14
N PRO A 208 14.37 -15.41 -0.98
CA PRO A 208 13.59 -16.65 -0.90
C PRO A 208 14.25 -17.79 -0.11
N GLY A 209 15.43 -17.60 0.46
CA GLY A 209 16.15 -18.68 1.18
C GLY A 209 15.33 -19.29 2.33
N THR A 210 14.52 -18.46 2.99
CA THR A 210 13.61 -18.90 4.06
C THR A 210 12.44 -19.76 3.60
N ALA A 211 12.19 -19.87 2.30
CA ALA A 211 11.18 -20.77 1.73
C ALA A 211 11.66 -22.21 1.54
N GLN A 212 12.95 -22.50 1.76
CA GLN A 212 13.50 -23.84 1.61
C GLN A 212 12.77 -24.86 2.50
N GLY A 213 12.40 -26.00 1.92
CA GLY A 213 11.62 -27.07 2.56
C GLY A 213 10.11 -26.88 2.48
N LEU A 214 9.63 -25.84 1.77
CA LEU A 214 8.21 -25.59 1.49
C LEU A 214 7.92 -25.67 -0.01
N GLU A 215 8.75 -26.36 -0.79
CA GLU A 215 8.66 -26.37 -2.25
C GLU A 215 7.36 -27.01 -2.76
N ASP A 216 6.83 -27.99 -2.03
CA ASP A 216 5.61 -28.74 -2.33
C ASP A 216 4.34 -28.15 -1.68
N GLU A 217 4.48 -27.07 -0.91
CA GLU A 217 3.37 -26.41 -0.25
C GLU A 217 2.57 -25.56 -1.24
N ASN A 218 1.25 -25.53 -1.04
CA ASN A 218 0.34 -24.68 -1.81
C ASN A 218 -0.33 -23.63 -0.92
N TYR A 219 -0.65 -22.48 -1.51
CA TYR A 219 -1.19 -21.33 -0.79
C TYR A 219 -2.58 -20.93 -1.30
N ALA A 220 -3.48 -20.60 -0.39
CA ALA A 220 -4.79 -20.03 -0.73
C ALA A 220 -4.74 -18.51 -0.79
N LEU A 221 -3.97 -17.90 0.10
CA LEU A 221 -3.79 -16.45 0.19
C LEU A 221 -2.36 -16.12 0.61
N VAL A 222 -1.77 -15.16 -0.08
CA VAL A 222 -0.46 -14.60 0.30
C VAL A 222 -0.58 -13.09 0.38
N SER A 223 -0.07 -12.48 1.45
CA SER A 223 0.19 -11.05 1.52
C SER A 223 1.65 -10.80 1.14
N LEU A 224 1.89 -10.01 0.10
CA LEU A 224 3.24 -9.55 -0.26
C LEU A 224 3.35 -8.08 0.14
N ASP A 225 4.06 -7.81 1.22
CA ASP A 225 4.20 -6.50 1.86
C ASP A 225 5.65 -6.26 2.30
N ALA A 226 6.57 -6.39 1.34
CA ALA A 226 8.02 -6.25 1.56
C ALA A 226 8.59 -4.95 1.00
N ASP A 227 7.74 -4.06 0.47
CA ASP A 227 7.98 -2.74 -0.13
C ASP A 227 8.95 -2.68 -1.34
N LEU A 228 10.01 -3.47 -1.33
CA LEU A 228 11.16 -3.35 -2.23
C LEU A 228 11.07 -4.33 -3.42
N TYR A 229 11.68 -3.96 -4.53
CA TYR A 229 11.69 -4.68 -5.80
C TYR A 229 12.14 -6.14 -5.65
N ALA A 230 13.30 -6.38 -5.05
CA ALA A 230 13.92 -7.71 -5.02
C ALA A 230 13.11 -8.75 -4.22
N PRO A 231 12.62 -8.46 -2.99
CA PRO A 231 11.72 -9.37 -2.29
C PRO A 231 10.35 -9.45 -2.97
N LEU A 232 9.88 -8.33 -3.56
CA LEU A 232 8.80 -8.21 -4.53
C LEU A 232 8.78 -9.35 -5.55
N LEU A 233 9.79 -9.30 -6.42
CA LEU A 233 9.97 -10.19 -7.55
C LEU A 233 10.17 -11.64 -7.09
N SER A 234 11.02 -11.86 -6.09
CA SER A 234 11.26 -13.19 -5.53
C SER A 234 9.98 -13.81 -4.98
N GLY A 235 9.14 -13.00 -4.30
CA GLY A 235 7.84 -13.41 -3.79
C GLY A 235 6.90 -13.84 -4.91
N LEU A 236 6.79 -13.06 -5.98
CA LEU A 236 5.98 -13.41 -7.15
C LEU A 236 6.47 -14.71 -7.81
N GLU A 237 7.78 -14.86 -7.98
CA GLU A 237 8.40 -16.07 -8.55
C GLU A 237 8.16 -17.33 -7.72
N TYR A 238 8.13 -17.20 -6.39
CA TYR A 238 7.91 -18.33 -5.50
C TYR A 238 6.42 -18.65 -5.30
N PHE A 239 5.61 -17.65 -4.92
CA PHE A 239 4.24 -17.87 -4.44
C PHE A 239 3.23 -18.04 -5.58
N TYR A 240 3.30 -17.26 -6.65
CA TYR A 240 2.31 -17.32 -7.73
C TYR A 240 2.15 -18.73 -8.33
N PRO A 241 3.23 -19.46 -8.72
CA PRO A 241 3.10 -20.83 -9.22
C PRO A 241 2.65 -21.84 -8.17
N ARG A 242 2.58 -21.45 -6.88
CA ARG A 242 2.13 -22.28 -5.75
C ARG A 242 0.78 -21.87 -5.18
N LEU A 243 0.10 -20.88 -5.77
CA LEU A 243 -1.28 -20.61 -5.39
C LEU A 243 -2.16 -21.80 -5.78
N SER A 244 -3.14 -22.18 -4.98
CA SER A 244 -4.19 -23.09 -5.46
C SER A 244 -5.00 -22.38 -6.55
N PRO A 245 -5.66 -23.09 -7.49
CA PRO A 245 -6.65 -22.47 -8.38
C PRO A 245 -7.71 -21.70 -7.57
N GLY A 246 -7.98 -20.45 -7.93
CA GLY A 246 -8.80 -19.51 -7.17
C GLY A 246 -8.10 -18.84 -5.97
N GLY A 247 -6.84 -19.19 -5.70
CA GLY A 247 -5.98 -18.56 -4.72
C GLY A 247 -5.54 -17.17 -5.15
N MET A 248 -5.15 -16.34 -4.18
CA MET A 248 -4.93 -14.92 -4.40
C MET A 248 -3.65 -14.41 -3.72
N ILE A 249 -3.05 -13.36 -4.27
CA ILE A 249 -2.01 -12.56 -3.63
C ILE A 249 -2.59 -11.15 -3.40
N LEU A 250 -2.51 -10.65 -2.18
CA LEU A 250 -2.66 -9.23 -1.88
C LEU A 250 -1.27 -8.59 -1.94
N LEU A 251 -1.01 -7.83 -3.00
CA LEU A 251 0.25 -7.14 -3.24
C LEU A 251 0.14 -5.71 -2.71
N HIS A 252 0.97 -5.35 -1.73
CA HIS A 252 1.07 -3.99 -1.23
C HIS A 252 1.91 -3.12 -2.17
N ASP A 253 1.72 -1.80 -2.07
CA ASP A 253 2.54 -0.78 -2.72
C ASP A 253 2.62 -0.80 -4.26
N TYR A 254 1.79 -1.58 -4.95
CA TYR A 254 1.80 -1.67 -6.42
C TYR A 254 1.67 -0.32 -7.15
N ASN A 255 0.90 0.63 -6.62
CA ASN A 255 0.77 2.00 -7.12
C ASN A 255 1.33 3.04 -6.13
N ASN A 256 2.36 2.66 -5.37
CA ASN A 256 3.04 3.54 -4.43
C ASN A 256 4.17 4.31 -5.11
N GLU A 257 4.04 5.63 -5.19
CA GLU A 257 5.05 6.50 -5.80
C GLU A 257 6.35 6.63 -4.98
N ARG A 258 6.32 6.31 -3.68
CA ARG A 258 7.51 6.25 -2.83
C ARG A 258 8.28 4.95 -3.02
N PHE A 259 7.57 3.87 -3.33
CA PHE A 259 8.09 2.51 -3.48
C PHE A 259 7.68 1.94 -4.84
N GLN A 260 8.36 2.41 -5.89
CA GLN A 260 8.06 1.98 -7.26
C GLN A 260 8.54 0.54 -7.55
N GLY A 261 9.30 -0.05 -6.61
CA GLY A 261 9.84 -1.41 -6.73
C GLY A 261 8.76 -2.48 -6.89
N ALA A 262 7.61 -2.32 -6.25
CA ALA A 262 6.49 -3.27 -6.38
C ALA A 262 5.95 -3.33 -7.81
N ARG A 263 5.72 -2.18 -8.43
CA ARG A 263 5.30 -2.09 -9.83
C ARG A 263 6.34 -2.67 -10.78
N GLN A 264 7.60 -2.28 -10.58
CA GLN A 264 8.72 -2.75 -11.41
C GLN A 264 8.87 -4.28 -11.31
N ALA A 265 8.68 -4.85 -10.12
CA ALA A 265 8.74 -6.30 -9.90
C ALA A 265 7.63 -7.03 -10.67
N VAL A 266 6.40 -6.50 -10.67
CA VAL A 266 5.30 -7.04 -11.47
C VAL A 266 5.62 -6.95 -12.96
N GLU A 267 6.05 -5.80 -13.44
CA GLU A 267 6.36 -5.60 -14.86
C GLU A 267 7.46 -6.54 -15.34
N ASP A 268 8.51 -6.75 -14.54
CA ASP A 268 9.60 -7.66 -14.88
C ASP A 268 9.20 -9.13 -14.77
N TYR A 269 8.35 -9.48 -13.80
CA TYR A 269 7.76 -10.82 -13.72
C TYR A 269 6.97 -11.13 -14.99
N GLU A 270 6.09 -10.23 -15.42
CA GLU A 270 5.22 -10.42 -16.59
C GLU A 270 6.03 -10.49 -17.91
N LYS A 271 7.11 -9.71 -18.04
CA LYS A 271 8.03 -9.80 -19.18
C LYS A 271 8.72 -11.16 -19.29
N CYS A 272 9.10 -11.75 -18.17
CA CYS A 272 9.83 -13.02 -18.12
C CYS A 272 8.90 -14.25 -18.11
N ARG A 273 7.63 -14.08 -17.70
CA ARG A 273 6.68 -15.16 -17.45
C ARG A 273 5.40 -14.97 -18.27
N HIS A 274 4.27 -14.84 -17.58
CA HIS A 274 2.96 -14.67 -18.16
C HIS A 274 2.31 -13.45 -17.49
N PRO A 275 1.44 -12.72 -18.20
CA PRO A 275 0.64 -11.66 -17.59
C PRO A 275 -0.12 -12.17 -16.36
N LEU A 276 -0.12 -11.37 -15.30
CA LEU A 276 -0.84 -11.67 -14.07
C LEU A 276 -2.30 -11.21 -14.22
N VAL A 277 -3.23 -11.98 -13.66
CA VAL A 277 -4.62 -11.51 -13.50
C VAL A 277 -4.65 -10.56 -12.30
N LEU A 278 -4.26 -9.32 -12.53
CA LEU A 278 -4.07 -8.29 -11.50
C LEU A 278 -5.23 -7.29 -11.52
N VAL A 279 -5.76 -6.98 -10.34
CA VAL A 279 -6.79 -5.97 -10.11
C VAL A 279 -6.26 -4.93 -9.12
N PRO A 280 -5.99 -3.68 -9.53
CA PRO A 280 -5.56 -2.62 -8.62
C PRO A 280 -6.69 -2.23 -7.66
N LEU A 281 -6.33 -1.91 -6.43
CA LEU A 281 -7.24 -1.42 -5.39
C LEU A 281 -7.14 0.10 -5.25
N CYS A 282 -8.23 0.71 -4.77
CA CYS A 282 -8.30 2.15 -4.50
C CYS A 282 -7.95 2.49 -3.04
N ASP A 283 -7.10 1.71 -2.37
CA ASP A 283 -6.61 2.12 -1.05
C ASP A 283 -5.57 3.24 -1.16
N LEU A 284 -5.20 3.84 -0.03
CA LEU A 284 -4.25 4.96 -0.01
C LEU A 284 -2.80 4.54 -0.27
N HIS A 285 -2.51 3.24 -0.19
CA HIS A 285 -1.16 2.68 -0.35
C HIS A 285 -0.90 2.17 -1.77
N GLY A 286 -1.95 2.00 -2.58
CA GLY A 286 -1.84 1.56 -3.96
C GLY A 286 -1.72 0.04 -4.07
N SER A 287 -2.41 -0.73 -3.23
CA SER A 287 -2.39 -2.19 -3.27
C SER A 287 -3.02 -2.76 -4.55
N ALA A 288 -2.78 -4.03 -4.84
CA ALA A 288 -3.44 -4.80 -5.89
C ALA A 288 -3.75 -6.23 -5.42
N VAL A 289 -4.69 -6.90 -6.09
CA VAL A 289 -4.96 -8.32 -5.91
C VAL A 289 -4.60 -9.07 -7.18
N ILE A 290 -3.76 -10.09 -7.07
CA ILE A 290 -3.46 -11.02 -8.16
C ILE A 290 -4.24 -12.31 -7.90
N VAL A 291 -4.88 -12.85 -8.94
CA VAL A 291 -5.67 -14.08 -8.85
C VAL A 291 -5.04 -15.17 -9.70
N ARG A 292 -4.95 -16.40 -9.16
CA ARG A 292 -4.68 -17.58 -9.98
C ARG A 292 -6.00 -18.15 -10.50
N PRO A 293 -6.24 -18.15 -11.81
CA PRO A 293 -7.47 -18.71 -12.38
C PRO A 293 -7.57 -20.22 -12.19
#